data_AF-A0A9D1QER0-F1
#
_entry.id   AF-A0A9D1QER0-F1
#
_cell.length_a   1.000
_cell.length_b   1.000
_cell.length_c   1.000
_cell.angle_alpha   90.00
_cell.angle_beta   90.00
_cell.angle_gamma   90.00
#
_symmetry.space_group_name_H-M   'P 1'
#
loop_
_entity.id
_entity.type
_entity.pdbx_description
1 polymer ?
#
loop_
_entity_poly.entity_id
_entity_poly.type
_entity_poly.pdbx_seq_one_letter_code
_entity_poly.pdbx_strand_id
1 'polypeptide(L)'
;MKTMKHLLCALLLGWSALGVISCRHKDLCYEHPHTGKLNVVFDWSNAPEGDSEVSGMYLYMYPASGGAQQLFYLGKEGGVVDIAPGTYHVIAINSDTEATRVRGETAWETFELYTREASVLEGMTFMSVTGDNVPKAEGTEGQRNVLCPDCMFCVRERDITVVEVTEGQTVVLYPEMATCMYTYEIRNVENLEHLSDVSGTLSGMSPSYYVGIDQVHSELSTLPFSTQSDNVSTLSGMFMTFGCPVNASKAEEEHQMVIYAIMSDGSQHYFTYDVTDQVHNAPDPSRVHIVLDGLSLPKPADPGDGMQPDVEDWGNEEEVEIPM
;
A
#
# COMPACT_ATOMS: atom_id res chain seq x y z
N MET A 1 -32.73 -14.25 -89.66
CA MET A 1 -33.48 -14.28 -88.37
C MET A 1 -33.08 -15.41 -87.41
N LYS A 2 -32.50 -16.56 -87.84
CA LYS A 2 -32.09 -17.65 -86.93
C LYS A 2 -30.75 -17.40 -86.20
N THR A 3 -29.80 -16.71 -86.82
CA THR A 3 -28.47 -16.41 -86.24
C THR A 3 -28.49 -15.39 -85.09
N MET A 4 -29.49 -14.49 -85.06
CA MET A 4 -29.59 -13.43 -84.03
C MET A 4 -30.18 -13.93 -82.70
N LYS A 5 -30.99 -15.02 -82.72
CA LYS A 5 -31.52 -15.65 -81.51
C LYS A 5 -30.48 -16.49 -80.76
N HIS A 6 -29.53 -17.09 -81.47
CA HIS A 6 -28.46 -17.88 -80.84
C HIS A 6 -27.40 -17.00 -80.16
N LEU A 7 -27.10 -15.82 -80.70
CA LEU A 7 -26.22 -14.84 -80.05
C LEU A 7 -26.83 -14.28 -78.75
N LEU A 8 -28.14 -13.98 -78.75
CA LEU A 8 -28.82 -13.46 -77.55
C LEU A 8 -28.95 -14.50 -76.43
N CYS A 9 -29.18 -15.78 -76.76
CA CYS A 9 -29.20 -16.85 -75.74
C CYS A 9 -27.81 -17.14 -75.17
N ALA A 10 -26.75 -17.05 -75.98
CA ALA A 10 -25.37 -17.24 -75.50
C ALA A 10 -24.92 -16.09 -74.59
N LEU A 11 -25.34 -14.86 -74.86
CA LEU A 11 -25.05 -13.69 -74.00
C LEU A 11 -25.82 -13.72 -72.67
N LEU A 12 -27.06 -14.22 -72.66
CA LEU A 12 -27.87 -14.35 -71.43
C LEU A 12 -27.39 -15.50 -70.51
N LEU A 13 -26.83 -16.59 -71.08
CA LEU A 13 -26.21 -17.67 -70.30
C LEU A 13 -24.80 -17.32 -69.80
N GLY A 14 -24.11 -16.39 -70.45
CA GLY A 14 -22.80 -15.91 -70.01
C GLY A 14 -22.85 -14.97 -68.79
N TRP A 15 -23.94 -14.19 -68.66
CA TRP A 15 -24.11 -13.25 -67.54
C TRP A 15 -24.60 -13.90 -66.24
N SER A 16 -25.25 -15.06 -66.30
CA SER A 16 -25.62 -15.82 -65.09
C SER A 16 -24.46 -16.61 -64.47
N ALA A 17 -23.35 -16.79 -65.20
CA ALA A 17 -22.17 -17.50 -64.71
C ALA A 17 -21.16 -16.61 -63.95
N LEU A 18 -21.35 -15.28 -63.95
CA LEU A 18 -20.46 -14.32 -63.26
C LEU A 18 -20.86 -14.04 -61.81
N GLY A 19 -21.93 -14.67 -61.30
CA GLY A 19 -22.45 -14.46 -59.94
C GLY A 19 -21.93 -15.40 -58.85
N VAL A 20 -20.99 -16.30 -59.15
CA VAL A 20 -20.44 -17.25 -58.18
C VAL A 20 -18.91 -17.28 -58.18
N ILE A 21 -18.28 -16.12 -58.25
CA ILE A 21 -16.99 -15.96 -57.58
C ILE A 21 -17.35 -15.57 -56.14
N SER A 22 -17.75 -16.57 -55.36
CA SER A 22 -17.69 -16.44 -53.91
C SER A 22 -16.26 -16.04 -53.61
N CYS A 23 -16.06 -14.82 -53.12
CA CYS A 23 -14.84 -14.51 -52.41
C CYS A 23 -14.70 -15.64 -51.41
N ARG A 24 -13.64 -16.44 -51.52
CA ARG A 24 -13.21 -17.28 -50.41
C ARG A 24 -12.95 -16.28 -49.29
N HIS A 25 -13.98 -16.03 -48.47
CA HIS A 25 -13.83 -15.35 -47.22
C HIS A 25 -12.74 -16.16 -46.53
N LYS A 26 -11.64 -15.51 -46.13
CA LYS A 26 -10.72 -16.12 -45.20
C LYS A 26 -11.62 -16.61 -44.07
N ASP A 27 -11.71 -17.91 -43.86
CA ASP A 27 -12.38 -18.44 -42.68
C ASP A 27 -11.69 -17.72 -41.52
N LEU A 28 -12.40 -16.80 -40.86
CA LEU A 28 -11.96 -16.33 -39.57
C LEU A 28 -12.00 -17.60 -38.73
N CYS A 29 -10.82 -18.13 -38.41
CA CYS A 29 -10.65 -19.22 -37.47
C CYS A 29 -11.14 -18.71 -36.11
N TYR A 30 -12.45 -18.78 -35.87
CA TYR A 30 -13.10 -18.40 -34.62
C TYR A 30 -12.82 -19.43 -33.49
N GLU A 31 -12.03 -20.47 -33.77
CA GLU A 31 -11.78 -21.62 -32.87
C GLU A 31 -10.30 -21.88 -32.57
N HIS A 32 -9.47 -20.83 -32.52
CA HIS A 32 -8.18 -20.92 -31.85
C HIS A 32 -8.18 -19.89 -30.72
N PRO A 33 -8.10 -20.30 -29.44
CA PRO A 33 -7.77 -19.35 -28.39
C PRO A 33 -6.39 -18.80 -28.75
N HIS A 34 -6.31 -17.55 -29.19
CA HIS A 34 -5.03 -16.83 -29.35
C HIS A 34 -4.40 -16.48 -27.99
N THR A 35 -4.73 -17.26 -26.95
CA THR A 35 -4.38 -17.11 -25.55
C THR A 35 -3.62 -18.36 -25.12
N GLY A 36 -2.36 -18.19 -24.73
CA GLY A 36 -1.61 -19.21 -24.02
C GLY A 36 -2.16 -19.40 -22.61
N LYS A 37 -2.06 -20.63 -22.09
CA LYS A 37 -2.33 -20.93 -20.69
C LYS A 37 -1.04 -20.78 -19.89
N LEU A 38 -1.03 -19.82 -18.98
CA LEU A 38 0.07 -19.59 -18.06
C LEU A 38 -0.36 -20.00 -16.65
N ASN A 39 0.29 -21.02 -16.10
CA ASN A 39 0.19 -21.38 -14.70
C ASN A 39 1.15 -20.50 -13.90
N VAL A 40 0.59 -19.60 -13.10
CA VAL A 40 1.36 -18.73 -12.20
C VAL A 40 1.41 -19.42 -10.84
N VAL A 41 2.60 -19.51 -10.26
CA VAL A 41 2.83 -20.02 -8.91
C VAL A 41 3.45 -18.89 -8.09
N PHE A 42 2.87 -18.61 -6.93
CA PHE A 42 3.51 -17.73 -5.94
C PHE A 42 4.24 -18.58 -4.92
N ASP A 43 5.55 -18.44 -4.87
CA ASP A 43 6.43 -19.10 -3.91
C ASP A 43 6.78 -18.11 -2.80
N TRP A 44 6.21 -18.33 -1.62
CA TRP A 44 6.35 -17.45 -0.45
C TRP A 44 7.67 -17.60 0.30
N SER A 45 8.68 -18.26 -0.27
CA SER A 45 9.98 -18.45 0.39
C SER A 45 10.71 -17.15 0.76
N ASN A 46 10.48 -16.05 0.03
CA ASN A 46 11.05 -14.73 0.36
C ASN A 46 10.24 -13.98 1.44
N ALA A 47 8.98 -14.34 1.68
CA ALA A 47 8.12 -13.73 2.67
C ALA A 47 7.19 -14.78 3.33
N PRO A 48 7.73 -15.69 4.16
CA PRO A 48 6.97 -16.82 4.71
C PRO A 48 5.73 -16.43 5.51
N GLU A 49 5.73 -15.25 6.13
CA GLU A 49 4.57 -14.66 6.83
C GLU A 49 3.34 -14.52 5.91
N GLY A 50 3.55 -14.17 4.64
CA GLY A 50 2.48 -13.98 3.67
C GLY A 50 1.74 -15.28 3.34
N ASP A 51 2.39 -16.44 3.46
CA ASP A 51 1.75 -17.74 3.23
C ASP A 51 0.60 -18.00 4.24
N SER A 52 0.70 -17.48 5.45
CA SER A 52 -0.37 -17.59 6.45
C SER A 52 -1.38 -16.45 6.44
N GLU A 53 -0.99 -15.27 5.97
CA GLU A 53 -1.77 -14.04 6.14
C GLU A 53 -2.55 -13.63 4.87
N VAL A 54 -2.09 -14.04 3.68
CA VAL A 54 -2.68 -13.62 2.40
C VAL A 54 -3.73 -14.62 1.92
N SER A 55 -4.90 -14.13 1.53
CA SER A 55 -5.96 -14.97 0.95
C SER A 55 -5.81 -15.12 -0.58
N GLY A 56 -5.38 -14.05 -1.25
CA GLY A 56 -5.26 -14.00 -2.70
C GLY A 56 -4.40 -12.84 -3.19
N MET A 57 -4.13 -12.85 -4.50
CA MET A 57 -3.24 -11.91 -5.17
C MET A 57 -3.92 -11.32 -6.40
N TYR A 58 -3.78 -10.02 -6.59
CA TYR A 58 -4.03 -9.36 -7.87
C TYR A 58 -2.75 -9.40 -8.71
N LEU A 59 -2.84 -9.96 -9.91
CA LEU A 59 -1.75 -10.05 -10.89
C LEU A 59 -2.00 -9.09 -12.05
N TYR A 60 -1.14 -8.09 -12.18
CA TYR A 60 -1.11 -7.12 -13.26
C TYR A 60 -0.03 -7.51 -14.28
N MET A 61 -0.44 -7.71 -15.53
CA MET A 61 0.46 -8.05 -16.64
C MET A 61 0.46 -6.93 -17.67
N TYR A 62 1.62 -6.30 -17.85
CA TYR A 62 1.87 -5.17 -18.75
C TYR A 62 2.57 -5.65 -20.01
N PRO A 63 1.94 -5.61 -21.20
CA PRO A 63 2.60 -6.02 -22.44
C PRO A 63 3.80 -5.11 -22.75
N ALA A 64 4.99 -5.69 -22.90
CA ALA A 64 6.20 -4.94 -23.28
C ALA A 64 6.10 -4.32 -24.69
N SER A 65 5.22 -4.86 -25.54
CA SER A 65 4.86 -4.28 -26.84
C SER A 65 4.02 -3.00 -26.75
N GLY A 66 3.63 -2.60 -25.53
CA GLY A 66 2.61 -1.58 -25.29
C GLY A 66 1.19 -2.14 -25.42
N GLY A 67 0.22 -1.39 -24.87
CA GLY A 67 -1.18 -1.78 -24.80
C GLY A 67 -1.74 -1.60 -23.38
N ALA A 68 -3.00 -2.00 -23.19
CA ALA A 68 -3.61 -2.01 -21.87
C ALA A 68 -3.03 -3.15 -21.02
N GLN A 69 -2.87 -2.88 -19.73
CA GLN A 69 -2.57 -3.89 -18.72
C GLN A 69 -3.72 -4.90 -18.60
N GLN A 70 -3.39 -6.14 -18.27
CA GLN A 70 -4.36 -7.19 -17.97
C GLN A 70 -4.30 -7.51 -16.47
N LEU A 71 -5.47 -7.61 -15.83
CA LEU A 71 -5.60 -7.87 -14.40
C LEU A 71 -6.27 -9.22 -14.17
N PHE A 72 -5.65 -10.03 -13.32
CA PHE A 72 -6.18 -11.33 -12.88
C PHE A 72 -6.24 -11.37 -11.35
N TYR A 73 -7.20 -12.11 -10.81
CA TYR A 73 -7.23 -12.48 -9.40
C TYR A 73 -6.86 -13.95 -9.27
N LEU A 74 -5.92 -14.26 -8.38
CA LEU A 74 -5.40 -15.60 -8.13
C LEU A 74 -5.45 -15.90 -6.63
N GLY A 75 -5.45 -17.19 -6.27
CA GLY A 75 -5.26 -17.58 -4.88
C GLY A 75 -3.82 -17.30 -4.43
N LYS A 76 -3.55 -17.39 -3.12
CA LYS A 76 -2.21 -17.21 -2.57
C LYS A 76 -1.15 -18.15 -3.15
N GLU A 77 -1.53 -19.36 -3.61
CA GLU A 77 -0.62 -20.32 -4.28
C GLU A 77 -0.44 -20.03 -5.78
N GLY A 78 -1.19 -19.07 -6.32
CA GLY A 78 -1.28 -18.75 -7.73
C GLY A 78 -2.50 -19.40 -8.41
N GLY A 79 -2.37 -19.66 -9.71
CA GLY A 79 -3.43 -20.22 -10.54
C GLY A 79 -3.17 -20.05 -12.04
N VAL A 80 -4.08 -20.57 -12.86
CA VAL A 80 -3.96 -20.52 -14.33
C VAL A 80 -4.66 -19.28 -14.88
N VAL A 81 -3.96 -18.54 -15.73
CA VAL A 81 -4.50 -17.41 -16.49
C VAL A 81 -4.45 -17.70 -18.00
N ASP A 82 -5.46 -17.22 -18.72
CA ASP A 82 -5.49 -17.21 -20.18
C ASP A 82 -4.99 -15.84 -20.66
N ILE A 83 -3.82 -15.81 -21.30
CA ILE A 83 -3.19 -14.56 -21.76
C ILE A 83 -2.50 -14.76 -23.11
N ALA A 84 -2.53 -13.73 -23.97
CA ALA A 84 -1.88 -13.80 -25.28
C ALA A 84 -0.37 -14.09 -25.16
N PRO A 85 0.22 -14.85 -26.10
CA PRO A 85 1.67 -14.96 -26.19
C PRO A 85 2.32 -13.59 -26.37
N GLY A 86 3.42 -13.35 -25.67
CA GLY A 86 4.10 -12.05 -25.65
C GLY A 86 5.03 -11.91 -24.45
N THR A 87 5.73 -10.79 -24.38
CA THR A 87 6.59 -10.45 -23.23
C THR A 87 5.87 -9.45 -22.34
N TYR A 88 5.93 -9.68 -21.03
CA TYR A 88 5.20 -8.89 -20.03
C TYR A 88 6.10 -8.43 -18.89
N HIS A 89 5.87 -7.22 -18.40
CA HIS A 89 6.24 -6.84 -17.04
C HIS A 89 5.08 -7.19 -16.10
N VAL A 90 5.40 -7.63 -14.91
CA VAL A 90 4.43 -8.17 -13.96
C VAL A 90 4.54 -7.42 -12.65
N ILE A 91 3.38 -7.06 -12.09
CA ILE A 91 3.23 -6.70 -10.69
C ILE A 91 2.20 -7.65 -10.09
N ALA A 92 2.47 -8.20 -8.91
CA ALA A 92 1.42 -8.84 -8.12
C ALA A 92 1.37 -8.18 -6.74
N ILE A 93 0.17 -8.05 -6.15
CA ILE A 93 -0.02 -7.58 -4.76
C ILE A 93 -1.08 -8.42 -4.06
N ASN A 94 -1.01 -8.56 -2.74
CA ASN A 94 -2.09 -9.21 -1.98
C ASN A 94 -3.41 -8.44 -2.10
N SER A 95 -4.52 -9.17 -2.06
CA SER A 95 -5.88 -8.61 -2.22
C SER A 95 -6.49 -8.11 -0.91
N ASP A 96 -5.94 -8.55 0.22
CA ASP A 96 -6.47 -8.33 1.56
C ASP A 96 -6.04 -6.95 2.07
N THR A 97 -6.70 -5.88 1.60
CA THR A 97 -6.36 -4.48 1.94
C THR A 97 -7.59 -3.73 2.47
N GLU A 98 -7.43 -2.96 3.55
CA GLU A 98 -8.47 -2.06 4.07
C GLU A 98 -8.08 -0.58 3.91
N ALA A 99 -6.85 -0.23 4.29
CA ALA A 99 -6.35 1.14 4.23
C ALA A 99 -5.64 1.45 2.89
N THR A 100 -4.91 0.48 2.37
CA THR A 100 -4.04 0.62 1.18
C THR A 100 -4.86 0.65 -0.09
N ARG A 101 -4.49 1.55 -0.99
CA ARG A 101 -5.12 1.75 -2.30
C ARG A 101 -4.06 1.75 -3.38
N VAL A 102 -4.51 1.47 -4.61
CA VAL A 102 -3.67 1.52 -5.81
C VAL A 102 -4.04 2.75 -6.64
N ARG A 103 -3.03 3.44 -7.18
CA ARG A 103 -3.18 4.42 -8.25
C ARG A 103 -2.09 4.24 -9.30
N GLY A 104 -2.28 4.85 -10.47
CA GLY A 104 -1.27 4.80 -11.54
C GLY A 104 -1.07 3.41 -12.14
N GLU A 105 -2.04 2.51 -11.99
CA GLU A 105 -1.94 1.11 -12.46
C GLU A 105 -1.89 0.95 -13.99
N THR A 106 -2.01 2.04 -14.77
CA THR A 106 -1.96 1.99 -16.24
C THR A 106 -0.57 1.74 -16.79
N ALA A 107 0.48 1.97 -16.00
CA ALA A 107 1.86 1.66 -16.37
C ALA A 107 2.61 1.02 -15.19
N TRP A 108 3.57 0.16 -15.52
CA TRP A 108 4.34 -0.58 -14.53
C TRP A 108 5.16 0.36 -13.64
N GLU A 109 5.74 1.43 -14.21
CA GLU A 109 6.57 2.39 -13.49
C GLU A 109 5.78 3.31 -12.56
N THR A 110 4.49 3.50 -12.81
CA THR A 110 3.62 4.41 -12.04
C THR A 110 2.71 3.69 -11.08
N PHE A 111 2.79 2.35 -10.99
CA PHE A 111 1.97 1.57 -10.07
C PHE A 111 2.33 1.90 -8.63
N GLU A 112 1.41 2.54 -7.93
CA GLU A 112 1.67 3.16 -6.64
C GLU A 112 0.67 2.69 -5.58
N LEU A 113 1.20 2.18 -4.48
CA LEU A 113 0.46 1.92 -3.24
C LEU A 113 0.43 3.20 -2.41
N TYR A 114 -0.74 3.59 -1.93
CA TYR A 114 -0.90 4.80 -1.12
C TYR A 114 -2.09 4.65 -0.16
N THR A 115 -2.18 5.55 0.82
CA THR A 115 -3.33 5.64 1.72
C THR A 115 -4.03 7.01 1.63
N ARG A 116 -5.26 7.09 2.15
CA ARG A 116 -5.98 8.36 2.23
C ARG A 116 -5.40 9.26 3.32
N GLU A 117 -5.73 10.54 3.26
CA GLU A 117 -5.49 11.47 4.36
C GLU A 117 -6.22 11.02 5.64
N ALA A 118 -5.59 11.33 6.77
CA ALA A 118 -6.01 10.94 8.11
C ALA A 118 -6.07 12.16 9.04
N SER A 119 -6.81 12.04 10.13
CA SER A 119 -6.65 12.97 11.26
C SER A 119 -5.34 12.67 12.01
N VAL A 120 -4.79 13.65 12.72
CA VAL A 120 -3.64 13.43 13.65
C VAL A 120 -4.02 12.40 14.73
N LEU A 121 -5.27 12.44 15.19
CA LEU A 121 -5.79 11.57 16.26
C LEU A 121 -6.53 10.35 15.71
N GLU A 122 -6.27 9.94 14.47
CA GLU A 122 -6.95 8.76 13.87
C GLU A 122 -6.79 7.50 14.73
N GLY A 123 -5.68 7.40 15.48
CA GLY A 123 -5.40 6.28 16.37
C GLY A 123 -6.19 6.29 17.70
N MET A 124 -6.89 7.38 18.05
CA MET A 124 -7.67 7.49 19.29
C MET A 124 -9.04 6.82 19.16
N THR A 125 -9.53 6.30 20.28
CA THR A 125 -10.88 5.72 20.36
C THR A 125 -11.93 6.80 20.65
N PHE A 126 -11.55 7.87 21.34
CA PHE A 126 -12.45 8.93 21.77
C PHE A 126 -12.81 9.89 20.63
N MET A 127 -13.90 9.59 19.93
CA MET A 127 -14.41 10.33 18.76
C MET A 127 -14.76 11.82 19.02
N SER A 128 -14.77 12.28 20.27
CA SER A 128 -15.12 13.67 20.61
C SER A 128 -13.94 14.64 20.62
N VAL A 129 -12.69 14.19 20.45
CA VAL A 129 -11.57 15.10 20.20
C VAL A 129 -11.46 15.38 18.70
N THR A 130 -12.35 16.25 18.22
CA THR A 130 -12.21 16.88 16.90
C THR A 130 -11.46 18.19 17.09
N GLY A 131 -10.14 18.15 17.05
CA GLY A 131 -9.32 19.37 17.17
C GLY A 131 -9.01 19.94 15.80
N ASP A 132 -9.56 21.11 15.47
CA ASP A 132 -9.06 21.91 14.34
C ASP A 132 -7.63 22.44 14.60
N ASN A 133 -7.05 22.17 15.78
CA ASN A 133 -5.72 22.61 16.22
C ASN A 133 -4.96 21.52 17.02
N VAL A 134 -4.87 20.29 16.53
CA VAL A 134 -4.00 19.28 17.18
C VAL A 134 -2.53 19.64 16.93
N PRO A 135 -1.69 19.78 17.99
CA PRO A 135 -0.28 20.11 17.85
C PRO A 135 0.47 19.06 17.02
N LYS A 136 1.51 19.51 16.33
CA LYS A 136 2.49 18.67 15.66
C LYS A 136 3.87 19.04 16.18
N ALA A 137 4.82 18.11 16.13
CA ALA A 137 6.21 18.40 16.46
C ALA A 137 6.74 19.56 15.59
N GLU A 138 7.61 20.39 16.17
CA GLU A 138 8.26 21.51 15.47
C GLU A 138 8.89 21.04 14.14
N GLY A 139 8.68 21.80 13.07
CA GLY A 139 9.25 21.51 11.75
C GLY A 139 8.46 20.49 10.93
N THR A 140 7.40 19.90 11.47
CA THR A 140 6.57 18.89 10.78
C THR A 140 5.21 19.44 10.32
N GLU A 141 4.94 20.73 10.48
CA GLU A 141 3.62 21.34 10.27
C GLU A 141 3.13 21.21 8.83
N GLY A 142 4.07 21.27 7.88
CA GLY A 142 3.81 21.12 6.44
C GLY A 142 3.55 19.68 5.98
N GLN A 143 3.81 18.67 6.82
CA GLN A 143 3.57 17.28 6.47
C GLN A 143 2.07 16.97 6.59
N ARG A 144 1.50 16.39 5.53
CA ARG A 144 0.14 15.85 5.57
C ARG A 144 0.10 14.58 6.41
N ASN A 145 -1.03 14.34 7.07
CA ASN A 145 -1.25 13.09 7.79
C ASN A 145 -1.91 12.08 6.84
N VAL A 146 -1.41 10.86 6.79
CA VAL A 146 -1.98 9.76 5.99
C VAL A 146 -2.06 8.50 6.83
N LEU A 147 -3.00 7.60 6.53
CA LEU A 147 -3.10 6.36 7.30
C LEU A 147 -1.83 5.52 7.15
N CYS A 148 -1.53 4.75 8.20
CA CYS A 148 -0.66 3.59 8.07
C CYS A 148 -1.24 2.63 7.02
N PRO A 149 -0.43 2.09 6.09
CA PRO A 149 -0.88 1.06 5.16
C PRO A 149 -1.17 -0.27 5.87
N ASP A 150 -1.68 -1.23 5.10
CA ASP A 150 -1.81 -2.62 5.52
C ASP A 150 -0.46 -3.36 5.42
N CYS A 151 -0.42 -4.61 5.87
CA CYS A 151 0.68 -5.51 5.55
C CYS A 151 0.60 -5.87 4.06
N MET A 152 1.54 -5.38 3.27
CA MET A 152 1.54 -5.54 1.82
C MET A 152 2.67 -6.47 1.40
N PHE A 153 2.35 -7.38 0.49
CA PHE A 153 3.30 -8.22 -0.22
C PHE A 153 3.19 -7.95 -1.70
N CYS A 154 4.33 -7.93 -2.39
CA CYS A 154 4.33 -7.71 -3.83
C CYS A 154 5.33 -8.60 -4.58
N VAL A 155 5.04 -8.78 -5.86
CA VAL A 155 5.99 -9.26 -6.87
C VAL A 155 6.19 -8.12 -7.86
N ARG A 156 7.42 -7.97 -8.35
CA ARG A 156 7.77 -7.09 -9.46
C ARG A 156 8.80 -7.76 -10.35
N GLU A 157 8.36 -8.18 -11.53
CA GLU A 157 9.23 -8.89 -12.46
C GLU A 157 9.12 -8.28 -13.85
N ARG A 158 10.21 -8.33 -14.61
CA ARG A 158 10.24 -7.86 -15.99
C ARG A 158 10.50 -8.99 -16.97
N ASP A 159 10.06 -8.77 -18.20
CA ASP A 159 10.40 -9.60 -19.35
C ASP A 159 9.98 -11.07 -19.24
N ILE A 160 8.87 -11.32 -18.52
CA ILE A 160 8.22 -12.63 -18.47
C ILE A 160 7.65 -12.93 -19.85
N THR A 161 8.21 -13.93 -20.52
CA THR A 161 7.80 -14.33 -21.86
C THR A 161 6.75 -15.43 -21.79
N VAL A 162 5.56 -15.17 -22.30
CA VAL A 162 4.49 -16.14 -22.49
C VAL A 162 4.53 -16.68 -23.91
N VAL A 163 4.56 -18.00 -24.05
CA VAL A 163 4.57 -18.68 -25.35
C VAL A 163 3.29 -19.48 -25.58
N GLU A 164 2.92 -19.69 -26.84
CA GLU A 164 1.85 -20.62 -27.21
C GLU A 164 2.37 -22.05 -27.05
N VAL A 165 1.91 -22.75 -26.01
CA VAL A 165 2.30 -24.14 -25.72
C VAL A 165 1.08 -25.01 -25.46
N THR A 166 1.08 -26.21 -26.05
CA THR A 166 0.02 -27.21 -25.89
C THR A 166 -0.05 -27.83 -24.50
N GLU A 167 1.05 -27.84 -23.74
CA GLU A 167 1.13 -28.45 -22.40
C GLU A 167 1.00 -27.44 -21.25
N GLY A 168 0.85 -26.14 -21.55
CA GLY A 168 0.81 -25.06 -20.55
C GLY A 168 2.21 -24.64 -20.07
N GLN A 169 2.43 -23.34 -19.89
CA GLN A 169 3.67 -22.78 -19.36
C GLN A 169 3.53 -22.52 -17.86
N THR A 170 4.57 -22.72 -17.06
CA THR A 170 4.58 -22.30 -15.65
C THR A 170 5.58 -21.17 -15.43
N VAL A 171 5.17 -20.16 -14.64
CA VAL A 171 6.07 -19.15 -14.07
C VAL A 171 5.96 -19.20 -12.56
N VAL A 172 7.11 -19.15 -11.88
CA VAL A 172 7.18 -19.05 -10.41
C VAL A 172 7.61 -17.63 -10.09
N LEU A 173 6.82 -16.98 -9.25
CA LEU A 173 7.03 -15.61 -8.78
C LEU A 173 7.23 -15.66 -7.26
N TYR A 174 8.10 -14.80 -6.73
CA TYR A 174 8.49 -14.82 -5.32
C TYR A 174 8.03 -13.52 -4.65
N PRO A 175 6.89 -13.50 -3.94
CA PRO A 175 6.44 -12.32 -3.24
C PRO A 175 7.42 -11.88 -2.14
N GLU A 176 7.55 -10.57 -1.97
CA GLU A 176 8.36 -9.90 -0.94
C GLU A 176 7.51 -8.87 -0.20
N MET A 177 7.95 -8.47 1.00
CA MET A 177 7.24 -7.46 1.77
C MET A 177 7.39 -6.08 1.10
N ALA A 178 6.27 -5.38 0.91
CA ALA A 178 6.19 -4.06 0.27
C ALA A 178 6.00 -2.91 1.28
N THR A 179 5.66 -3.22 2.53
CA THR A 179 5.58 -2.28 3.64
C THR A 179 6.56 -2.66 4.74
N CYS A 180 6.99 -1.70 5.55
CA CYS A 180 7.85 -1.95 6.71
C CYS A 180 7.00 -2.05 7.97
N MET A 181 7.37 -2.94 8.89
CA MET A 181 6.70 -3.11 10.17
C MET A 181 7.45 -2.33 11.25
N TYR A 182 6.75 -1.42 11.91
CA TYR A 182 7.28 -0.64 13.02
C TYR A 182 6.58 -1.08 14.30
N THR A 183 7.38 -1.35 15.32
CA THR A 183 6.90 -1.63 16.68
C THR A 183 7.52 -0.62 17.62
N TYR A 184 6.82 -0.29 18.70
CA TYR A 184 7.39 0.56 19.74
C TYR A 184 6.91 0.17 21.12
N GLU A 185 7.72 0.56 22.11
CA GLU A 185 7.33 0.56 23.51
C GLU A 185 7.88 1.79 24.23
N ILE A 186 7.08 2.30 25.17
CA ILE A 186 7.44 3.36 26.11
C ILE A 186 7.42 2.72 27.49
N ARG A 187 8.59 2.55 28.09
CA ARG A 187 8.78 1.90 29.38
C ARG A 187 8.75 2.90 30.52
N ASN A 188 8.48 2.41 31.72
CA ASN A 188 8.49 3.19 32.97
C ASN A 188 7.59 4.44 32.90
N VAL A 189 6.40 4.31 32.32
CA VAL A 189 5.44 5.42 32.24
C VAL A 189 4.90 5.74 33.63
N GLU A 190 5.12 6.96 34.09
CA GLU A 190 4.58 7.42 35.37
C GLU A 190 3.11 7.87 35.22
N ASN A 191 2.30 7.61 36.25
CA ASN A 191 0.90 8.04 36.35
C ASN A 191 -0.03 7.47 35.26
N LEU A 192 0.32 6.30 34.71
CA LEU A 192 -0.43 5.60 33.65
C LEU A 192 -1.86 5.24 34.07
N GLU A 193 -2.12 5.05 35.37
CA GLU A 193 -3.45 4.76 35.91
C GLU A 193 -4.47 5.89 35.69
N HIS A 194 -4.00 7.09 35.33
CA HIS A 194 -4.84 8.25 35.05
C HIS A 194 -5.11 8.46 33.56
N LEU A 195 -4.56 7.62 32.68
CA LEU A 195 -4.73 7.73 31.24
C LEU A 195 -6.13 7.23 30.81
N SER A 196 -6.86 8.06 30.07
CA SER A 196 -8.16 7.71 29.47
C SER A 196 -8.02 7.17 28.06
N ASP A 197 -7.24 7.84 27.22
CA ASP A 197 -7.01 7.45 25.83
C ASP A 197 -5.63 7.96 25.38
N VAL A 198 -5.05 7.27 24.40
CA VAL A 198 -3.72 7.57 23.88
C VAL A 198 -3.59 7.17 22.41
N SER A 199 -2.91 8.02 21.65
CA SER A 199 -2.46 7.71 20.31
C SER A 199 -1.08 8.30 20.09
N GLY A 200 -0.46 7.99 18.95
CA GLY A 200 0.74 8.69 18.56
C GLY A 200 0.80 8.95 17.06
N THR A 201 1.79 9.73 16.68
CA THR A 201 2.17 9.93 15.29
C THR A 201 3.66 9.73 15.09
N LEU A 202 4.06 9.38 13.87
CA LEU A 202 5.45 9.38 13.43
C LEU A 202 5.59 10.21 12.16
N SER A 203 6.39 11.28 12.21
CA SER A 203 6.68 12.14 11.06
C SER A 203 7.87 11.66 10.22
N GLY A 204 8.06 12.28 9.06
CA GLY A 204 9.19 11.99 8.17
C GLY A 204 9.03 10.69 7.38
N MET A 205 7.81 10.15 7.29
CA MET A 205 7.54 8.88 6.61
C MET A 205 7.02 9.11 5.19
N SER A 206 7.23 8.15 4.29
CA SER A 206 6.70 8.23 2.94
C SER A 206 5.19 7.97 2.91
N PRO A 207 4.39 8.78 2.18
CA PRO A 207 2.95 8.57 2.06
C PRO A 207 2.58 7.44 1.08
N SER A 208 3.53 6.96 0.29
CA SER A 208 3.27 5.99 -0.77
C SER A 208 4.53 5.26 -1.25
N TYR A 209 4.32 4.23 -2.07
CA TYR A 209 5.37 3.37 -2.61
C TYR A 209 5.08 2.95 -4.05
N TYR A 210 6.05 3.17 -4.93
CA TYR A 210 6.03 2.72 -6.31
C TYR A 210 6.54 1.29 -6.42
N VAL A 211 5.62 0.35 -6.62
CA VAL A 211 5.92 -1.10 -6.60
C VAL A 211 6.86 -1.48 -7.72
N GLY A 212 6.56 -1.05 -8.96
CA GLY A 212 7.36 -1.42 -10.13
C GLY A 212 8.81 -0.99 -9.96
N ILE A 213 9.06 0.30 -9.75
CA ILE A 213 10.42 0.86 -9.69
C ILE A 213 11.13 0.69 -8.35
N ASP A 214 10.49 0.10 -7.35
CA ASP A 214 11.06 -0.10 -6.01
C ASP A 214 11.49 1.20 -5.31
N GLN A 215 10.57 2.15 -5.25
CA GLN A 215 10.87 3.47 -4.68
C GLN A 215 9.75 3.96 -3.79
N VAL A 216 10.12 4.35 -2.57
CA VAL A 216 9.27 5.17 -1.71
C VAL A 216 9.14 6.58 -2.28
N HIS A 217 7.99 7.20 -2.11
CA HIS A 217 7.76 8.57 -2.53
C HIS A 217 8.62 9.54 -1.69
N SER A 218 9.18 10.59 -2.31
CA SER A 218 10.11 11.50 -1.62
C SER A 218 9.43 12.60 -0.78
N GLU A 219 8.10 12.70 -0.84
CA GLU A 219 7.36 13.63 0.04
C GLU A 219 7.31 13.05 1.44
N LEU A 220 7.35 13.93 2.45
CA LEU A 220 7.22 13.54 3.84
C LEU A 220 5.77 13.65 4.31
N SER A 221 5.39 12.69 5.14
CA SER A 221 4.07 12.58 5.75
C SER A 221 4.17 12.11 7.19
N THR A 222 3.10 12.37 7.94
CA THR A 222 2.96 11.95 9.32
C THR A 222 1.95 10.80 9.40
N LEU A 223 2.33 9.71 10.07
CA LEU A 223 1.50 8.52 10.22
C LEU A 223 0.90 8.47 11.63
N PRO A 224 -0.43 8.57 11.79
CA PRO A 224 -1.08 8.32 13.06
C PRO A 224 -1.19 6.82 13.32
N PHE A 225 -1.00 6.43 14.57
CA PHE A 225 -1.09 5.04 15.03
C PHE A 225 -1.80 4.93 16.38
N SER A 226 -2.43 3.79 16.60
CA SER A 226 -3.03 3.45 17.89
C SER A 226 -1.97 2.99 18.89
N THR A 227 -2.29 3.18 20.17
CA THR A 227 -1.43 2.79 21.30
C THR A 227 -2.19 1.89 22.25
N GLN A 228 -1.52 0.89 22.80
CA GLN A 228 -2.06 -0.02 23.81
C GLN A 228 -1.32 0.17 25.13
N SER A 229 -2.06 0.12 26.22
CA SER A 229 -1.53 0.17 27.59
C SER A 229 -1.56 -1.22 28.22
N ASP A 230 -0.47 -1.60 28.89
CA ASP A 230 -0.44 -2.78 29.75
C ASP A 230 -1.17 -2.56 31.10
N ASN A 231 -1.64 -1.34 31.35
CA ASN A 231 -2.25 -0.88 32.60
C ASN A 231 -1.34 -0.98 33.84
N VAL A 232 -0.04 -1.05 33.64
CA VAL A 232 0.98 -1.11 34.69
C VAL A 232 1.96 0.04 34.54
N SER A 233 2.73 0.05 33.46
CA SER A 233 3.78 1.06 33.24
C SER A 233 4.30 1.11 31.79
N THR A 234 3.62 0.47 30.85
CA THR A 234 4.11 0.33 29.46
C THR A 234 3.02 0.72 28.47
N LEU A 235 3.38 1.62 27.55
CA LEU A 235 2.63 1.85 26.33
C LEU A 235 3.33 1.16 25.17
N SER A 236 2.59 0.53 24.27
CA SER A 236 3.17 -0.17 23.12
C SER A 236 2.24 -0.19 21.92
N GLY A 237 2.81 -0.43 20.75
CA GLY A 237 2.02 -0.58 19.54
C GLY A 237 2.81 -1.12 18.37
N MET A 238 2.08 -1.36 17.29
CA MET A 238 2.59 -1.81 16.00
C MET A 238 1.82 -1.10 14.90
N PHE A 239 2.52 -0.66 13.87
CA PHE A 239 1.93 -0.10 12.67
C PHE A 239 2.81 -0.41 11.46
N MET A 240 2.21 -0.40 10.27
CA MET A 240 2.95 -0.51 9.01
C MET A 240 3.25 0.88 8.46
N THR A 241 4.27 0.98 7.62
CA THR A 241 4.64 2.17 6.86
C THR A 241 5.14 1.77 5.48
N PHE A 242 5.11 2.67 4.50
CA PHE A 242 5.82 2.45 3.24
C PHE A 242 7.34 2.58 3.39
N GLY A 243 7.82 3.00 4.56
CA GLY A 243 9.22 3.31 4.84
C GLY A 243 9.47 4.81 4.87
N CYS A 244 10.71 5.20 5.11
CA CYS A 244 11.15 6.59 4.96
C CYS A 244 11.92 6.76 3.65
N PRO A 245 11.90 7.95 3.03
CA PRO A 245 12.75 8.26 1.90
C PRO A 245 14.23 8.14 2.28
N VAL A 246 14.92 7.10 1.77
CA VAL A 246 16.38 7.03 1.95
C VAL A 246 17.02 7.90 0.88
N ASN A 247 17.07 9.20 1.10
CA ASN A 247 18.00 10.04 0.35
C ASN A 247 19.44 9.65 0.74
N ALA A 248 20.36 9.70 -0.23
CA ALA A 248 21.77 9.31 -0.03
C ALA A 248 22.49 10.10 1.08
N SER A 249 21.88 11.16 1.60
CA SER A 249 22.19 11.81 2.86
C SER A 249 21.18 11.37 3.93
N LYS A 250 21.48 10.27 4.65
CA LYS A 250 20.79 9.86 5.90
C LYS A 250 20.74 10.94 7.02
N ALA A 251 21.23 12.15 6.73
CA ALA A 251 21.55 13.20 7.69
C ALA A 251 20.56 14.38 7.67
N GLU A 252 19.52 14.36 6.83
CA GLU A 252 18.59 15.50 6.68
C GLU A 252 17.12 15.17 6.99
N GLU A 253 16.75 13.90 7.15
CA GLU A 253 15.36 13.52 7.43
C GLU A 253 15.21 13.19 8.92
N GLU A 254 14.49 14.06 9.62
CA GLU A 254 14.20 13.91 11.05
C GLU A 254 12.87 13.17 11.25
N HIS A 255 12.84 12.25 12.21
CA HIS A 255 11.69 11.47 12.58
C HIS A 255 11.25 11.84 13.99
N GLN A 256 10.14 12.58 14.09
CA GLN A 256 9.54 12.95 15.37
C GLN A 256 8.38 12.01 15.67
N MET A 257 8.46 11.30 16.80
CA MET A 257 7.35 10.55 17.36
C MET A 257 6.64 11.42 18.39
N VAL A 258 5.35 11.69 18.19
CA VAL A 258 4.53 12.45 19.14
C VAL A 258 3.52 11.54 19.79
N ILE A 259 3.44 11.56 21.12
CA ILE A 259 2.44 10.82 21.90
C ILE A 259 1.41 11.79 22.43
N TYR A 260 0.15 11.53 22.11
CA TYR A 260 -0.99 12.34 22.52
C TYR A 260 -1.78 11.60 23.59
N ALA A 261 -1.93 12.21 24.77
CA ALA A 261 -2.58 11.60 25.93
C ALA A 261 -3.80 12.43 26.38
N ILE A 262 -4.92 11.75 26.62
CA ILE A 262 -6.10 12.30 27.29
C ILE A 262 -6.16 11.70 28.69
N MET A 263 -6.17 12.55 29.72
CA MET A 263 -6.21 12.11 31.12
C MET A 263 -7.64 11.88 31.61
N SER A 264 -7.80 11.29 32.81
CA SER A 264 -9.11 10.99 33.42
C SER A 264 -9.95 12.22 33.73
N ASP A 265 -9.33 13.40 33.86
CA ASP A 265 -10.02 14.68 34.02
C ASP A 265 -10.35 15.37 32.68
N GLY A 266 -10.00 14.74 31.55
CA GLY A 266 -10.21 15.28 30.20
C GLY A 266 -9.12 16.23 29.72
N SER A 267 -8.07 16.49 30.52
CA SER A 267 -6.92 17.28 30.08
C SER A 267 -6.14 16.57 28.96
N GLN A 268 -5.62 17.36 28.01
CA GLN A 268 -4.97 16.88 26.79
C GLN A 268 -3.49 17.31 26.78
N HIS A 269 -2.58 16.35 26.59
CA HIS A 269 -1.13 16.56 26.66
C HIS A 269 -0.43 15.86 25.50
N TYR A 270 0.68 16.42 25.02
CA TYR A 270 1.49 15.77 23.99
C TYR A 270 2.98 15.84 24.32
N PHE A 271 3.70 14.80 23.88
CA PHE A 271 5.11 14.60 24.17
C PHE A 271 5.85 14.25 22.89
N THR A 272 6.94 14.94 22.60
CA THR A 272 7.70 14.79 21.37
C THR A 272 9.04 14.09 21.64
N TYR A 273 9.35 13.11 20.80
CA TYR A 273 10.59 12.32 20.84
C TYR A 273 11.25 12.32 19.47
N ASP A 274 12.52 12.71 19.40
CA ASP A 274 13.34 12.50 18.21
C ASP A 274 13.79 11.04 18.15
N VAL A 275 13.20 10.26 17.25
CA VAL A 275 13.50 8.84 17.04
C VAL A 275 14.37 8.59 15.81
N THR A 276 14.95 9.64 15.23
CA THR A 276 15.71 9.58 13.96
C THR A 276 16.79 8.51 13.98
N ASP A 277 17.61 8.48 15.04
CA ASP A 277 18.70 7.52 15.15
C ASP A 277 18.21 6.07 15.25
N GLN A 278 17.08 5.84 15.95
CA GLN A 278 16.50 4.50 16.07
C GLN A 278 15.95 4.01 14.72
N VAL A 279 15.36 4.90 13.92
CA VAL A 279 14.86 4.60 12.58
C VAL A 279 16.02 4.36 11.60
N HIS A 280 16.99 5.26 11.52
CA HIS A 280 18.07 5.20 10.54
C HIS A 280 19.13 4.12 10.80
N ASN A 281 19.31 3.74 12.06
CA ASN A 281 20.29 2.73 12.48
C ASN A 281 19.66 1.39 12.86
N ALA A 282 18.36 1.20 12.58
CA ALA A 282 17.69 -0.08 12.75
C ALA A 282 18.47 -1.19 12.00
N PRO A 283 18.74 -2.36 12.62
CA PRO A 283 19.44 -3.46 11.97
C PRO A 283 18.73 -3.99 10.71
N ASP A 284 17.40 -3.91 10.72
CA ASP A 284 16.52 -4.25 9.61
C ASP A 284 15.60 -3.04 9.33
N PRO A 285 15.78 -2.31 8.21
CA PRO A 285 14.94 -1.15 7.88
C PRO A 285 13.49 -1.54 7.56
N SER A 286 13.22 -2.81 7.25
CA SER A 286 11.87 -3.33 7.05
C SER A 286 11.18 -3.73 8.36
N ARG A 287 11.93 -3.84 9.47
CA ARG A 287 11.43 -4.23 10.79
C ARG A 287 12.09 -3.39 11.89
N VAL A 288 11.52 -2.21 12.13
CA VAL A 288 12.05 -1.23 13.08
C VAL A 288 11.40 -1.40 14.45
N HIS A 289 12.20 -1.36 15.51
CA HIS A 289 11.73 -1.38 16.90
C HIS A 289 12.23 -0.14 17.64
N ILE A 290 11.30 0.70 18.09
CA ILE A 290 11.57 1.95 18.80
C ILE A 290 11.36 1.72 20.30
N VAL A 291 12.34 2.11 21.11
CA VAL A 291 12.25 2.04 22.57
C VAL A 291 12.38 3.44 23.14
N LEU A 292 11.37 3.83 23.93
CA LEU A 292 11.33 5.08 24.69
C LEU A 292 11.21 4.73 26.18
N ASP A 293 11.60 5.64 27.06
CA ASP A 293 11.59 5.41 28.50
C ASP A 293 11.24 6.70 29.26
N GLY A 294 10.57 6.55 30.41
CA GLY A 294 10.43 7.63 31.38
C GLY A 294 9.39 8.70 31.03
N LEU A 295 8.38 8.37 30.22
CA LEU A 295 7.24 9.27 29.98
C LEU A 295 6.52 9.55 31.31
N SER A 296 6.49 10.82 31.74
CA SER A 296 5.80 11.23 32.96
C SER A 296 4.46 11.88 32.63
N LEU A 297 3.36 11.11 32.69
CA LEU A 297 2.03 11.67 32.48
C LEU A 297 1.66 12.59 33.67
N PRO A 298 0.97 13.72 33.44
CA PRO A 298 0.58 14.62 34.50
C PRO A 298 -0.50 14.00 35.40
N LYS A 299 -0.49 14.36 36.68
CA LYS A 299 -1.57 13.96 37.60
C LYS A 299 -2.80 14.83 37.36
N PRO A 300 -4.02 14.25 37.34
CA PRO A 300 -5.25 15.02 37.26
C PRO A 300 -5.34 16.03 38.40
N ALA A 301 -5.94 17.20 38.13
CA ALA A 301 -6.18 18.19 39.18
C ALA A 301 -7.17 17.65 40.24
N ASP A 302 -6.97 18.02 41.51
CA ASP A 302 -7.89 17.62 42.58
C ASP A 302 -9.32 18.14 42.29
N PRO A 303 -10.39 17.33 42.49
CA PRO A 303 -11.76 17.66 42.12
C PRO A 303 -12.42 18.79 42.95
N GLY A 304 -11.64 19.61 43.64
CA GLY A 304 -12.08 20.65 44.57
C GLY A 304 -12.02 22.09 44.03
N ASP A 305 -11.44 22.34 42.85
CA ASP A 305 -11.41 23.67 42.25
C ASP A 305 -12.43 23.79 41.13
N GLY A 306 -13.51 24.52 41.40
CA GLY A 306 -14.74 24.58 40.60
C GLY A 306 -14.62 25.42 39.33
N MET A 307 -13.68 25.07 38.46
CA MET A 307 -13.58 25.60 37.11
C MET A 307 -13.42 24.42 36.16
N GLN A 308 -14.46 24.12 35.36
CA GLN A 308 -14.27 23.30 34.16
C GLN A 308 -13.35 24.11 33.24
N PRO A 309 -12.12 23.66 32.94
CA PRO A 309 -11.35 24.30 31.89
C PRO A 309 -12.13 24.15 30.59
N ASP A 310 -12.18 25.21 29.78
CA ASP A 310 -12.67 25.11 28.41
C ASP A 310 -11.89 23.99 27.71
N VAL A 311 -12.62 22.98 27.24
CA VAL A 311 -12.10 21.70 26.74
C VAL A 311 -11.67 21.86 25.27
N GLU A 312 -10.81 22.83 24.96
CA GLU A 312 -10.46 23.07 23.55
C GLU A 312 -8.96 23.14 23.23
N ASP A 313 -8.06 23.45 24.19
CA ASP A 313 -6.63 23.60 23.88
C ASP A 313 -5.75 22.49 24.50
N TRP A 314 -4.83 21.98 23.69
CA TRP A 314 -3.74 21.10 24.11
C TRP A 314 -2.76 21.85 25.01
N GLY A 315 -2.07 21.12 25.90
CA GLY A 315 -0.96 21.67 26.71
C GLY A 315 0.18 22.27 25.88
N ASN A 316 1.27 22.67 26.55
CA ASN A 316 2.50 23.04 25.83
C ASN A 316 3.28 21.79 25.43
N GLU A 317 4.17 21.91 24.45
CA GLU A 317 5.06 20.83 24.04
C GLU A 317 6.00 20.43 25.18
N GLU A 318 6.09 19.13 25.43
CA GLU A 318 7.08 18.52 26.30
C GLU A 318 8.04 17.68 25.44
N GLU A 319 9.21 18.24 25.14
CA GLU A 319 10.32 17.50 24.54
C GLU A 319 10.92 16.54 25.56
N VAL A 320 11.10 15.28 25.16
CA VAL A 320 11.65 14.24 26.03
C VAL A 320 12.96 13.70 25.43
N GLU A 321 14.05 13.83 26.19
CA GLU A 321 15.35 13.30 25.79
C GLU A 321 15.36 11.77 25.86
N ILE A 322 15.78 11.11 24.78
CA ILE A 322 15.97 9.66 24.76
C ILE A 322 17.34 9.33 25.39
N PRO A 323 17.39 8.47 26.42
CA PRO A 323 18.68 8.05 26.98
C PRO A 323 19.48 7.24 25.95
N MET A 324 20.72 7.69 25.66
CA MET A 324 21.66 7.03 24.75
C MET A 324 22.11 5.64 25.20
#